data_AF-A0A8J3IH12-F1
#
_entry.id   AF-A0A8J3IH12-F1
#
_cell.length_a   1.000
_cell.length_b   1.000
_cell.length_c   1.000
_cell.angle_alpha   90.00
_cell.angle_beta   90.00
_cell.angle_gamma   90.00
#
_symmetry.space_group_name_H-M   'P 1'
#
loop_
_entity.id
_entity.type
_entity.pdbx_description
1 polymer ?
#
loop_
_entity_poly.entity_id
_entity_poly.type
_entity_poly.pdbx_seq_one_letter_code
_entity_poly.pdbx_strand_id
1 'polypeptide(L)'
;MARGTATDRLSDVIDMLRMAHKTGILSVNRDGAGNVIEQGTIILQNGQIVEASYGPYRGAEALRLLQGWQRCYFSLLPSTHASNPSLPTPQMSPTIRNPTPPPNRGGMESGAAPQRMRAVNEVLPYFERMGLTRLHRQLFLLIDGQRSISELILLIGNRTEEVNRLLDDLRRAGLIRW
;
A
#
# COMPACT_ATOMS: atom_id res chain seq x y z
N MET A 1 -19.03 3.13 -3.62
CA MET A 1 -18.17 2.97 -4.82
C MET A 1 -17.85 4.37 -5.34
N ALA A 2 -16.68 4.92 -5.02
CA ALA A 2 -16.28 6.22 -5.53
C ALA A 2 -15.72 6.07 -6.95
N ARG A 3 -16.55 6.36 -7.97
CA ARG A 3 -16.02 6.57 -9.33
C ARG A 3 -15.21 7.86 -9.30
N GLY A 4 -13.95 7.80 -9.74
CA GLY A 4 -13.10 8.98 -9.88
C GLY A 4 -13.63 9.96 -10.91
N THR A 5 -13.02 11.13 -10.99
CA THR A 5 -13.34 12.14 -12.01
C THR A 5 -12.96 11.59 -13.39
N ALA A 6 -13.90 11.59 -14.33
CA ALA A 6 -13.62 11.22 -15.72
C ALA A 6 -12.87 12.35 -16.43
N THR A 7 -11.90 12.01 -17.28
CA THR A 7 -11.27 12.92 -18.24
C THR A 7 -11.09 12.24 -19.59
N ASP A 8 -11.35 12.96 -20.68
CA ASP A 8 -11.03 12.49 -22.03
C ASP A 8 -9.53 12.55 -22.36
N ARG A 9 -8.73 13.32 -21.59
CA ARG A 9 -7.27 13.49 -21.79
C ARG A 9 -6.56 13.60 -20.43
N LEU A 10 -5.63 12.68 -20.13
CA LEU A 10 -4.90 12.73 -18.86
C LEU A 10 -3.91 13.91 -18.80
N SER A 11 -3.30 14.28 -19.93
CA SER A 11 -2.29 15.35 -20.01
C SER A 11 -2.80 16.69 -19.49
N ASP A 12 -4.02 17.08 -19.87
CA ASP A 12 -4.64 18.33 -19.42
C ASP A 12 -4.88 18.33 -17.89
N VAL A 13 -5.19 17.16 -17.31
CA VAL A 13 -5.31 16.99 -15.84
C VAL A 13 -3.94 17.06 -15.17
N ILE A 14 -2.91 16.44 -15.75
CA ILE A 14 -1.54 16.53 -15.23
C ILE A 14 -1.09 17.99 -15.21
N ASP A 15 -1.23 18.73 -16.31
CA ASP A 15 -0.81 20.13 -16.36
C ASP A 15 -1.65 21.03 -15.44
N MET A 16 -2.96 20.79 -15.31
CA MET A 16 -3.79 21.47 -14.30
C MET A 16 -3.28 21.22 -12.87
N LEU A 17 -2.92 19.96 -12.53
CA LEU A 17 -2.39 19.62 -11.19
C LEU A 17 -1.00 20.23 -10.94
N ARG A 18 -0.18 20.38 -11.98
CA ARG A 18 1.11 21.08 -11.93
C ARG A 18 0.91 22.58 -11.68
N MET A 19 0.05 23.24 -12.47
CA MET A 19 -0.29 24.67 -12.29
C MET A 19 -0.95 24.95 -10.94
N ALA A 20 -1.76 24.04 -10.42
CA ALA A 20 -2.39 24.13 -9.11
C ALA A 20 -1.48 23.70 -7.95
N HIS A 21 -0.19 23.45 -8.21
CA HIS A 21 0.84 23.02 -7.24
C HIS A 21 0.41 21.85 -6.34
N LYS A 22 -0.41 20.93 -6.89
CA LYS A 22 -1.02 19.86 -6.09
C LYS A 22 0.05 18.86 -5.64
N THR A 23 -0.10 18.42 -4.40
CA THR A 23 0.67 17.34 -3.78
C THR A 23 -0.29 16.18 -3.54
N GLY A 24 0.01 15.00 -4.04
CA GLY A 24 -0.93 13.88 -4.04
C GLY A 24 -0.48 12.69 -4.87
N ILE A 25 -1.12 11.55 -4.62
CA ILE A 25 -1.04 10.36 -5.45
C ILE A 25 -2.23 10.42 -6.41
N LEU A 26 -1.96 10.71 -7.68
CA LEU A 26 -2.93 10.67 -8.76
C LEU A 26 -3.04 9.22 -9.27
N SER A 27 -4.02 8.48 -8.77
CA SER A 27 -4.37 7.17 -9.33
C SER A 27 -5.27 7.37 -10.54
N VAL A 28 -4.93 6.72 -11.66
CA VAL A 28 -5.62 6.81 -12.95
C VAL A 28 -6.02 5.40 -13.36
N ASN A 29 -7.25 5.21 -13.84
CA ASN A 29 -7.77 3.93 -14.30
C ASN A 29 -8.38 4.11 -15.69
N ARG A 30 -8.12 3.21 -16.62
CA ARG A 30 -8.85 3.13 -17.90
C ARG A 30 -9.32 1.71 -18.17
N ASP A 31 -10.37 1.60 -18.96
CA ASP A 31 -10.83 0.32 -19.50
C ASP A 31 -9.86 -0.10 -20.63
N GLY A 32 -9.05 -1.13 -20.38
CA GLY A 32 -8.13 -1.72 -21.34
C GLY A 32 -8.81 -2.78 -22.20
N ALA A 33 -8.05 -3.33 -23.15
CA ALA A 33 -8.54 -4.41 -24.01
C ALA A 33 -8.87 -5.67 -23.19
N GLY A 34 -10.07 -6.23 -23.37
CA GLY A 34 -10.47 -7.52 -22.80
C GLY A 34 -10.90 -7.50 -21.32
N ASN A 35 -11.62 -6.46 -20.87
CA ASN A 35 -12.07 -6.26 -19.48
C ASN A 35 -10.94 -6.11 -18.44
N VAL A 36 -9.69 -5.89 -18.88
CA VAL A 36 -8.58 -5.58 -17.98
C VAL A 36 -8.62 -4.08 -17.68
N ILE A 37 -8.83 -3.72 -16.40
CA ILE A 37 -8.69 -2.33 -15.96
C ILE A 37 -7.20 -2.02 -15.86
N GLU A 38 -6.74 -1.07 -16.66
CA GLU A 38 -5.36 -0.62 -16.63
C GLU A 38 -5.24 0.55 -15.65
N GLN A 39 -4.43 0.34 -14.61
CA GLN A 39 -4.19 1.33 -13.57
C GLN A 39 -2.79 1.94 -13.68
N GLY A 40 -2.75 3.27 -13.70
CA GLY A 40 -1.56 4.10 -13.54
C GLY A 40 -1.57 4.83 -12.21
N THR A 41 -0.40 5.23 -11.73
CA THR A 41 -0.23 6.04 -10.53
C THR A 41 0.88 7.06 -10.77
N ILE A 42 0.59 8.33 -10.49
CA ILE A 42 1.54 9.44 -10.61
C ILE A 42 1.63 10.13 -9.25
N ILE A 43 2.82 10.20 -8.67
CA ILE A 43 3.07 10.91 -7.41
C ILE A 43 3.49 12.34 -7.76
N LEU A 44 2.72 13.31 -7.26
CA LEU A 44 3.01 14.73 -7.38
C LEU A 44 3.39 15.32 -6.02
N GLN A 45 4.42 16.17 -6.02
CA GLN A 45 4.85 16.96 -4.87
C GLN A 45 5.03 18.41 -5.32
N ASN A 46 4.26 19.33 -4.72
CA ASN A 46 4.24 20.76 -5.03
C ASN A 46 4.06 21.10 -6.53
N GLY A 47 3.30 20.29 -7.28
CA GLY A 47 3.13 20.44 -8.73
C GLY A 47 4.29 19.89 -9.58
N GLN A 48 5.27 19.21 -8.98
CA GLN A 48 6.28 18.42 -9.71
C GLN A 48 5.93 16.94 -9.64
N ILE A 49 6.14 16.21 -10.74
CA ILE A 49 5.98 14.75 -10.77
C ILE A 49 7.27 14.14 -10.22
N VAL A 50 7.18 13.49 -9.05
CA VAL A 50 8.34 12.84 -8.41
C VAL A 50 8.48 11.38 -8.81
N GLU A 51 7.36 10.70 -9.09
CA GLU A 51 7.35 9.35 -9.63
C GLU A 51 6.11 9.12 -10.50
N ALA A 52 6.22 8.24 -11.49
CA ALA A 52 5.09 7.67 -12.21
C ALA A 52 5.28 6.16 -12.37
N SER A 53 4.19 5.41 -12.33
CA SER A 53 4.17 3.96 -12.49
C SER A 53 2.91 3.51 -13.21
N TYR A 54 3.04 2.54 -14.12
CA TYR A 54 1.94 1.95 -14.85
C TYR A 54 2.30 0.50 -15.19
N GLY A 55 1.63 -0.45 -14.54
CA GLY A 55 1.94 -1.87 -14.65
C GLY A 55 3.44 -2.14 -14.38
N PRO A 56 4.18 -2.72 -15.35
CA PRO A 56 5.62 -2.96 -15.21
C PRO A 56 6.50 -1.73 -15.45
N TYR A 57 5.96 -0.66 -16.03
CA TYR A 57 6.71 0.55 -16.38
C TYR A 57 6.78 1.51 -15.18
N ARG A 58 7.92 2.20 -15.00
CA ARG A 58 8.13 3.24 -13.98
C ARG A 58 8.91 4.44 -14.53
N GLY A 59 8.86 5.55 -13.80
CA GLY A 59 9.57 6.80 -14.12
C GLY A 59 9.02 7.49 -15.38
N ALA A 60 9.93 8.10 -16.15
CA ALA A 60 9.59 8.85 -17.35
C ALA A 60 8.83 8.02 -18.40
N GLU A 61 9.13 6.71 -18.50
CA GLU A 61 8.49 5.84 -19.49
C GLU A 61 7.03 5.52 -19.12
N ALA A 62 6.75 5.31 -17.82
CA ALA A 62 5.37 5.23 -17.33
C ALA A 62 4.62 6.54 -17.56
N LEU A 63 5.25 7.69 -17.30
CA LEU A 63 4.63 9.00 -17.53
C LEU A 63 4.31 9.21 -19.01
N ARG A 64 5.23 8.87 -19.92
CA ARG A 64 5.04 8.95 -21.38
C ARG A 64 3.86 8.09 -21.84
N LEU A 65 3.75 6.87 -21.32
CA LEU A 65 2.62 5.99 -21.62
C LEU A 65 1.30 6.57 -21.08
N LEU A 66 1.28 7.06 -19.83
CA LEU A 66 0.11 7.66 -19.20
C LEU A 66 -0.34 8.97 -19.87
N GLN A 67 0.58 9.82 -20.35
CA GLN A 67 0.25 11.00 -21.15
C GLN A 67 -0.40 10.65 -22.51
N GLY A 68 -0.20 9.42 -23.01
CA GLY A 68 -0.95 8.88 -24.14
C GLY A 68 -2.38 8.45 -23.80
N TRP A 69 -2.81 8.50 -22.53
CA TRP A 69 -4.12 8.00 -22.13
C TRP A 69 -5.22 9.04 -22.39
N GLN A 70 -6.16 8.60 -23.21
CA GLN A 70 -7.47 9.21 -23.37
C GLN A 70 -8.46 8.56 -22.39
N ARG A 71 -9.71 9.06 -22.34
CA ARG A 71 -10.88 8.49 -21.62
C ARG A 71 -10.52 7.60 -20.44
N CYS A 72 -10.13 8.24 -19.35
CA CYS A 72 -9.72 7.59 -18.12
C CYS A 72 -10.35 8.26 -16.90
N TYR A 73 -10.42 7.53 -15.80
CA TYR A 73 -10.95 7.98 -14.52
C TYR A 73 -9.78 8.21 -13.58
N PHE A 74 -9.63 9.44 -13.08
CA PHE A 74 -8.57 9.80 -12.14
C PHE A 74 -9.13 10.09 -10.75
N SER A 75 -8.29 9.89 -9.74
CA SER A 75 -8.57 10.22 -8.34
C SER A 75 -7.29 10.70 -7.70
N LEU A 76 -7.33 11.92 -7.13
CA LEU A 76 -6.20 12.49 -6.40
C LEU A 76 -6.37 12.15 -4.92
N LEU A 77 -5.54 11.22 -4.43
CA LEU A 77 -5.43 10.91 -3.01
C LEU A 77 -4.41 11.88 -2.39
N PRO A 78 -4.67 12.47 -1.20
CA PRO A 78 -3.68 13.29 -0.52
C PRO A 78 -2.48 12.41 -0.14
N SER A 79 -1.30 12.73 -0.68
CA SER A 79 -0.07 12.02 -0.36
C SER A 79 0.44 12.53 0.98
N THR A 80 0.27 11.76 2.05
CA THR A 80 0.95 11.99 3.32
C THR A 80 2.42 11.59 3.16
N HIS A 81 3.17 12.43 2.44
CA HIS A 81 4.58 12.21 2.14
C HIS A 81 5.42 12.50 3.40
N ALA A 82 5.38 11.57 4.36
CA ALA A 82 6.35 11.49 5.42
C ALA A 82 7.73 11.25 4.78
N SER A 83 8.66 12.18 5.03
CA SER A 83 9.93 12.24 4.32
C SER A 83 10.84 11.05 4.67
N ASN A 84 11.03 10.13 3.73
CA ASN A 84 12.16 9.21 3.72
C ASN A 84 13.18 9.67 2.66
N PRO A 85 14.13 10.55 3.02
CA PRO A 85 15.22 10.89 2.12
C PRO A 85 16.25 9.75 2.03
N SER A 86 16.93 9.70 0.89
CA SER A 86 18.21 9.02 0.62
C SER A 86 18.17 7.57 0.07
N LEU A 87 18.56 7.49 -1.21
CA LEU A 87 18.97 6.32 -1.98
C LEU A 87 20.40 5.86 -1.57
N PRO A 88 21.16 5.14 -2.42
CA PRO A 88 21.11 3.71 -2.74
C PRO A 88 22.40 2.97 -2.30
N THR A 89 22.47 1.64 -2.48
CA THR A 89 23.65 0.81 -2.88
C THR A 89 23.65 -0.57 -2.20
N PRO A 90 24.13 -1.61 -2.90
CA PRO A 90 24.59 -2.85 -2.27
C PRO A 90 26.10 -3.05 -2.48
N GLN A 91 26.96 -2.72 -1.51
CA GLN A 91 28.24 -3.46 -1.28
C GLN A 91 28.98 -3.14 0.04
N MET A 92 29.23 -4.22 0.80
CA MET A 92 30.44 -4.54 1.58
C MET A 92 30.96 -3.65 2.75
N SER A 93 30.62 -4.11 3.97
CA SER A 93 31.57 -4.45 5.06
C SER A 93 32.25 -3.27 5.84
N PRO A 94 33.06 -3.51 6.91
CA PRO A 94 32.60 -3.22 8.27
C PRO A 94 33.53 -2.27 9.09
N THR A 95 33.04 -1.65 10.18
CA THR A 95 33.77 -1.48 11.48
C THR A 95 32.98 -0.72 12.55
N ILE A 96 32.86 -1.38 13.70
CA ILE A 96 32.68 -0.94 15.11
C ILE A 96 32.84 0.56 15.44
N ARG A 97 31.82 1.18 16.10
CA ARG A 97 31.88 1.76 17.47
C ARG A 97 30.54 2.38 17.93
N ASN A 98 29.97 1.80 18.99
CA ASN A 98 28.96 2.41 19.89
C ASN A 98 29.66 3.41 20.86
N PRO A 99 29.00 4.16 21.78
CA PRO A 99 27.57 4.35 22.07
C PRO A 99 27.18 5.87 22.07
N THR A 100 26.06 6.44 22.58
CA THR A 100 24.82 5.97 23.25
C THR A 100 23.69 7.00 23.04
N PRO A 101 22.41 6.62 23.02
CA PRO A 101 21.30 7.51 23.38
C PRO A 101 20.42 6.96 24.53
N PRO A 102 20.22 7.74 25.60
CA PRO A 102 18.97 7.70 26.36
C PRO A 102 18.50 9.10 26.82
N PRO A 103 17.27 9.27 27.39
CA PRO A 103 16.07 8.44 27.22
C PRO A 103 14.75 9.25 27.08
N ASN A 104 13.67 8.56 26.64
CA ASN A 104 12.26 8.75 27.06
C ASN A 104 11.57 10.12 26.82
N ARG A 105 10.24 10.24 26.69
CA ARG A 105 9.03 9.39 26.52
C ARG A 105 7.97 10.41 26.05
N GLY A 106 6.95 10.13 25.24
CA GLY A 106 6.22 8.92 24.81
C GLY A 106 4.82 9.43 24.37
N GLY A 107 3.95 8.68 23.69
CA GLY A 107 4.02 7.29 23.24
C GLY A 107 3.53 7.13 21.79
N MET A 108 3.82 6.02 21.13
CA MET A 108 3.09 4.73 21.20
C MET A 108 2.10 4.64 20.02
N GLU A 109 2.17 3.69 19.09
CA GLU A 109 2.93 2.42 19.07
C GLU A 109 3.50 2.12 17.68
N SER A 110 4.70 1.56 17.63
CA SER A 110 5.20 0.85 16.44
C SER A 110 4.42 -0.46 16.30
N GLY A 111 3.23 -0.39 15.71
CA GLY A 111 2.43 -1.55 15.37
C GLY A 111 3.14 -2.37 14.29
N ALA A 112 3.95 -3.35 14.71
CA ALA A 112 4.54 -4.33 13.83
C ALA A 112 3.46 -4.90 12.90
N ALA A 113 3.67 -4.86 11.59
CA ALA A 113 2.69 -5.35 10.63
C ALA A 113 2.73 -6.89 10.66
N PRO A 114 1.62 -7.60 10.94
CA PRO A 114 1.65 -9.05 11.04
C PRO A 114 2.12 -9.65 9.71
N GLN A 115 3.17 -10.45 9.75
CA GLN A 115 3.73 -11.14 8.60
C GLN A 115 3.22 -12.58 8.53
N ARG A 116 2.71 -12.95 7.37
CA ARG A 116 2.23 -14.31 7.08
C ARG A 116 3.43 -15.27 6.98
N MET A 117 3.53 -16.24 7.88
CA MET A 117 4.68 -17.18 7.90
C MET A 117 4.52 -18.40 6.99
N ARG A 118 3.31 -18.67 6.50
CA ARG A 118 2.97 -19.87 5.71
C ARG A 118 2.21 -19.49 4.44
N ALA A 119 2.45 -20.22 3.35
CA ALA A 119 1.79 -19.91 2.08
C ALA A 119 0.30 -20.26 2.15
N VAL A 120 -0.58 -19.37 1.66
CA VAL A 120 -2.05 -19.47 1.79
C VAL A 120 -2.58 -20.87 1.40
N ASN A 121 -2.07 -21.43 0.31
CA ASN A 121 -2.48 -22.72 -0.23
C ASN A 121 -2.17 -23.90 0.71
N GLU A 122 -1.11 -23.80 1.51
CA GLU A 122 -0.74 -24.84 2.48
C GLU A 122 -1.68 -24.84 3.69
N VAL A 123 -2.15 -23.67 4.12
CA VAL A 123 -2.83 -23.53 5.42
C VAL A 123 -4.34 -23.67 5.33
N LEU A 124 -4.97 -23.14 4.27
CA LEU A 124 -6.43 -23.11 4.11
C LEU A 124 -7.18 -24.43 4.43
N PRO A 125 -6.71 -25.64 4.04
CA PRO A 125 -7.39 -26.90 4.40
C PRO A 125 -7.30 -27.27 5.89
N TYR A 126 -6.39 -26.66 6.67
CA TYR A 126 -6.23 -26.93 8.09
C TYR A 126 -7.00 -25.94 9.00
N PHE A 127 -7.46 -24.80 8.47
CA PHE A 127 -8.23 -23.80 9.25
C PHE A 127 -9.45 -24.40 9.94
N GLU A 128 -10.26 -25.19 9.23
CA GLU A 128 -11.44 -25.86 9.79
C GLU A 128 -11.09 -26.88 10.88
N ARG A 129 -9.95 -27.58 10.77
CA ARG A 129 -9.48 -28.52 11.81
C ARG A 129 -8.95 -27.81 13.06
N MET A 130 -8.48 -26.58 12.92
CA MET A 130 -8.02 -25.73 14.02
C MET A 130 -9.15 -24.89 14.65
N GLY A 131 -10.41 -25.06 14.21
CA GLY A 131 -11.54 -24.25 14.68
C GLY A 131 -11.55 -22.80 14.17
N LEU A 132 -10.65 -22.44 13.25
CA LEU A 132 -10.52 -21.09 12.72
C LEU A 132 -11.66 -20.78 11.74
N THR A 133 -12.54 -19.88 12.14
CA THR A 133 -13.76 -19.51 11.40
C THR A 133 -13.46 -18.83 10.05
N ARG A 134 -14.49 -18.69 9.21
CA ARG A 134 -14.41 -17.97 7.92
C ARG A 134 -13.82 -16.56 8.05
N LEU A 135 -14.05 -15.89 9.19
CA LEU A 135 -13.52 -14.56 9.48
C LEU A 135 -12.00 -14.58 9.71
N HIS A 136 -11.47 -15.62 10.37
CA HIS A 136 -10.02 -15.84 10.48
C HIS A 136 -9.37 -16.08 9.11
N ARG A 137 -10.01 -16.85 8.22
CA ARG A 137 -9.52 -17.04 6.84
C ARG A 137 -9.49 -15.71 6.08
N GLN A 138 -10.54 -14.91 6.16
CA GLN A 138 -10.62 -13.60 5.50
C GLN A 138 -9.55 -12.64 6.03
N LEU A 139 -9.35 -12.59 7.35
CA LEU A 139 -8.27 -11.82 7.97
C LEU A 139 -6.89 -12.32 7.53
N PHE A 140 -6.64 -13.62 7.58
CA PHE A 140 -5.38 -14.22 7.15
C PHE A 140 -5.06 -13.95 5.67
N LEU A 141 -6.07 -13.90 4.79
CA LEU A 141 -5.93 -13.53 3.38
C LEU A 141 -5.54 -12.05 3.19
N LEU A 142 -5.99 -11.15 4.07
CA LEU A 142 -5.63 -9.73 4.07
C LEU A 142 -4.25 -9.47 4.69
N ILE A 143 -3.74 -10.36 5.54
CA ILE A 143 -2.40 -10.26 6.14
C ILE A 143 -1.34 -10.58 5.09
N ASP A 144 -0.81 -9.54 4.44
CA ASP A 144 0.26 -9.60 3.42
C ASP A 144 1.64 -9.18 3.95
N GLY A 145 1.75 -8.82 5.23
CA GLY A 145 2.99 -8.31 5.84
C GLY A 145 3.24 -6.83 5.64
N GLN A 146 2.31 -6.07 5.05
CA GLN A 146 2.38 -4.62 4.91
C GLN A 146 1.26 -3.87 5.64
N ARG A 147 0.11 -4.51 5.87
CA ARG A 147 -1.06 -3.88 6.52
C ARG A 147 -0.92 -3.79 8.04
N SER A 148 -1.18 -2.61 8.57
CA SER A 148 -1.33 -2.39 10.02
C SER A 148 -2.64 -2.97 10.56
N ILE A 149 -2.71 -3.21 11.88
CA ILE A 149 -3.93 -3.69 12.56
C ILE A 149 -5.12 -2.76 12.26
N SER A 150 -4.91 -1.44 12.31
CA SER A 150 -5.92 -0.42 12.03
C SER A 150 -6.48 -0.51 10.61
N GLU A 151 -5.68 -0.87 9.61
CA GLU A 151 -6.16 -1.10 8.25
C GLU A 151 -6.92 -2.42 8.11
N LEU A 152 -6.48 -3.49 8.79
CA LEU A 152 -7.20 -4.76 8.81
C LEU A 152 -8.59 -4.62 9.44
N ILE A 153 -8.72 -3.77 10.47
CA ILE A 153 -9.99 -3.38 11.09
C ILE A 153 -10.91 -2.69 10.08
N LEU A 154 -10.40 -1.68 9.37
CA LEU A 154 -11.18 -0.92 8.37
C LEU A 154 -11.58 -1.80 7.16
N LEU A 155 -10.72 -2.74 6.74
CA LEU A 155 -10.95 -3.61 5.58
C LEU A 155 -11.95 -4.74 5.86
N ILE A 156 -12.02 -5.24 7.10
CA ILE A 156 -13.05 -6.21 7.51
C ILE A 156 -14.35 -5.51 7.94
N GLY A 157 -14.28 -4.25 8.39
CA GLY A 157 -15.44 -3.52 8.91
C GLY A 157 -15.94 -4.04 10.26
N ASN A 158 -15.08 -4.73 11.02
CA ASN A 158 -15.38 -5.24 12.36
C ASN A 158 -14.82 -4.32 13.45
N ARG A 159 -15.20 -4.59 14.71
CA ARG A 159 -14.65 -3.88 15.87
C ARG A 159 -13.18 -4.24 16.09
N THR A 160 -12.39 -3.25 16.52
CA THR A 160 -10.98 -3.36 16.90
C THR A 160 -10.69 -4.55 17.82
N GLU A 161 -11.53 -4.77 18.83
CA GLU A 161 -11.37 -5.84 19.81
C GLU A 161 -11.50 -7.24 19.18
N GLU A 162 -12.44 -7.41 18.25
CA GLU A 162 -12.66 -8.70 17.58
C GLU A 162 -11.49 -8.99 16.64
N VAL A 163 -11.03 -8.00 15.87
CA VAL A 163 -9.87 -8.17 14.98
C VAL A 163 -8.61 -8.49 15.78
N ASN A 164 -8.40 -7.86 16.93
CA ASN A 164 -7.28 -8.21 17.83
C ASN A 164 -7.36 -9.64 18.36
N ARG A 165 -8.55 -10.16 18.71
CA ARG A 165 -8.73 -11.57 19.10
C ARG A 165 -8.40 -12.52 17.96
N LEU A 166 -8.94 -12.27 16.77
CA LEU A 166 -8.68 -13.07 15.56
C LEU A 166 -7.18 -13.07 15.19
N LEU A 167 -6.47 -11.95 15.40
CA LEU A 167 -5.01 -11.88 15.23
C LEU A 167 -4.26 -12.69 16.30
N ASP A 168 -4.69 -12.69 17.56
CA ASP A 168 -4.06 -13.53 18.59
C ASP A 168 -4.26 -15.02 18.32
N ASP A 169 -5.45 -15.43 17.88
CA ASP A 169 -5.74 -16.82 17.52
C ASP A 169 -4.92 -17.28 16.31
N LEU A 170 -4.76 -16.44 15.27
CA LEU A 170 -3.85 -16.71 14.14
C LEU A 170 -2.38 -16.79 14.56
N ARG A 171 -1.95 -15.99 15.56
CA ARG A 171 -0.60 -16.05 16.13
C ARG A 171 -0.39 -17.32 16.95
N ARG A 172 -1.36 -17.70 17.79
CA ARG A 172 -1.36 -18.94 18.60
C ARG A 172 -1.32 -20.18 17.72
N ALA A 173 -1.99 -20.16 16.57
CA ALA A 173 -1.91 -21.19 15.55
C ALA A 173 -0.57 -21.20 14.75
N GLY A 174 0.37 -20.29 15.03
CA GLY A 174 1.67 -20.23 14.37
C GLY A 174 1.63 -19.80 12.90
N LEU A 175 0.54 -19.14 12.48
CA LEU A 175 0.30 -18.80 11.07
C LEU A 175 0.82 -17.41 10.70
N ILE A 176 0.80 -16.50 11.68
CA ILE A 176 1.30 -15.14 11.56
C ILE A 176 2.29 -14.86 12.70
N ARG A 177 3.28 -14.03 12.41
CA ARG A 177 4.13 -13.38 13.41
C ARG A 177 3.95 -11.87 13.33
N TRP A 178 4.36 -11.17 14.38
CA TRP A 178 4.65 -9.75 14.31
C TRP A 178 6.11 -9.54 13.87
#